data_AF-V7I8Z1-F1
#
_entry.id   AF-V7I8Z1-F1
#
_cell.length_a   1.000
_cell.length_b   1.000
_cell.length_c   1.000
_cell.angle_alpha   90.00
_cell.angle_beta   90.00
_cell.angle_gamma   90.00
#
_symmetry.space_group_name_H-M   'P 1'
#
loop_
_entity.id
_entity.type
_entity.pdbx_description
1 polymer ?
#
loop_
_entity_poly.entity_id
_entity_poly.type
_entity_poly.pdbx_seq_one_letter_code
_entity_poly.pdbx_strand_id
1 'polypeptide(L)'
;MTEQEMMTLLRKKLDRGMAQYQKEWQQKPASELVELASEIAAVKFVYGELSAGGYYAEYMEYLLRFENPLEVVKDQWISEQNVDFSEELTHALWTLWDKGESESEYTLDPEYAPVSAEEVRITVREFIEAHPNASFDMMTPGGYVYLTPETAQLLLSGQSVKGNPGSAEFARDVPAEELLDQEICTADFSKGAWRVLSDHNPEPQQEQGPFEQGVTLC
;
A
#
# COMPACT_ATOMS: atom_id res chain seq x y z
N MET A 1 -12.10 25.82 47.75
CA MET A 1 -12.85 26.17 46.53
C MET A 1 -13.55 24.90 46.07
N THR A 2 -14.83 24.96 45.74
CA THR A 2 -15.57 23.79 45.22
C THR A 2 -15.17 23.51 43.78
N GLU A 3 -15.28 22.26 43.32
CA GLU A 3 -14.94 21.89 41.93
C GLU A 3 -15.69 22.74 40.89
N GLN A 4 -16.96 23.05 41.16
CA GLN A 4 -17.78 23.88 40.27
C GLN A 4 -17.27 25.33 40.19
N GLU A 5 -16.82 25.90 41.31
CA GLU A 5 -16.16 27.21 41.32
C GLU A 5 -14.83 27.17 40.56
N MET A 6 -14.04 26.09 40.73
CA MET A 6 -12.76 25.92 40.02
C MET A 6 -12.98 25.86 38.51
N MET A 7 -13.92 25.04 38.05
CA MET A 7 -14.28 24.93 36.63
C MET A 7 -14.75 26.27 36.06
N THR A 8 -15.56 27.01 36.82
CA THR A 8 -16.05 28.33 36.38
C THR A 8 -14.90 29.32 36.20
N LEU A 9 -13.97 29.38 37.16
CA LEU A 9 -12.79 30.25 37.07
C LEU A 9 -11.84 29.82 35.97
N LEU A 10 -11.61 28.51 35.82
CA LEU A 10 -10.73 27.96 34.80
C LEU A 10 -11.28 28.29 33.41
N ARG A 11 -12.57 28.05 33.17
CA ARG A 11 -13.23 28.38 31.91
C ARG A 11 -13.10 29.86 31.56
N LYS A 12 -13.29 30.76 32.52
CA LYS A 12 -13.07 32.20 32.30
C LYS A 12 -11.63 32.52 31.86
N LYS A 13 -10.62 31.84 32.42
CA LYS A 13 -9.22 31.99 31.99
C LYS A 13 -9.00 31.43 30.58
N LEU A 14 -9.58 30.26 30.28
CA LEU A 14 -9.50 29.62 28.95
C LEU A 14 -10.15 30.50 27.87
N ASP A 15 -11.37 31.01 28.11
CA ASP A 15 -12.10 31.89 27.18
C ASP A 15 -11.28 33.14 26.84
N ARG A 16 -10.65 33.74 27.86
CA ARG A 16 -9.77 34.90 27.67
C ARG A 16 -8.53 34.55 26.84
N GLY A 17 -7.87 33.43 27.14
CA GLY A 17 -6.72 32.96 26.37
C GLY A 17 -7.10 32.68 24.92
N MET A 18 -8.22 32.01 24.68
CA MET A 18 -8.73 31.71 23.35
C MET A 18 -9.06 32.99 22.55
N ALA A 19 -9.70 33.97 23.18
CA ALA A 19 -9.97 35.26 22.55
C ALA A 19 -8.68 36.01 22.17
N GLN A 20 -7.62 35.90 22.98
CA GLN A 20 -6.30 36.46 22.65
C GLN A 20 -5.70 35.78 21.41
N TYR A 21 -5.65 34.45 21.38
CA TYR A 21 -5.17 33.69 20.22
C TYR A 21 -5.95 34.02 18.94
N GLN A 22 -7.28 34.06 19.02
CA GLN A 22 -8.13 34.42 17.88
C GLN A 22 -7.80 35.82 17.33
N LYS A 23 -7.60 36.79 18.22
CA LYS A 23 -7.25 38.16 17.84
C LYS A 23 -5.86 38.22 17.18
N GLU A 24 -4.91 37.46 17.68
CA GLU A 24 -3.55 37.37 17.12
C GLU A 24 -3.58 36.72 15.72
N TRP A 25 -4.30 35.60 15.56
CA TRP A 25 -4.43 34.92 14.27
C TRP A 25 -5.09 35.80 13.21
N GLN A 26 -6.13 36.56 13.56
CA GLN A 26 -6.82 37.46 12.63
C GLN A 26 -5.93 38.60 12.09
N GLN A 27 -4.82 38.91 12.78
CA GLN A 27 -3.89 39.95 12.35
C GLN A 27 -2.76 39.42 11.46
N LYS A 28 -2.63 38.10 11.35
CA LYS A 28 -1.56 37.44 10.59
C LYS A 28 -1.95 37.21 9.13
N PRO A 29 -0.99 37.29 8.18
CA PRO A 29 -1.24 36.92 6.80
C PRO A 29 -1.44 35.40 6.67
N ALA A 30 -2.10 34.98 5.58
CA ALA A 30 -2.43 33.57 5.34
C ALA A 30 -1.20 32.65 5.36
N SER A 31 -0.06 33.10 4.84
CA SER A 31 1.19 32.32 4.84
C SER A 31 1.70 32.04 6.26
N GLU A 32 1.64 33.01 7.17
CA GLU A 32 2.03 32.79 8.57
C GLU A 32 1.05 31.88 9.31
N LEU A 33 -0.24 31.92 8.95
CA LEU A 33 -1.24 31.02 9.54
C LEU A 33 -1.02 29.56 9.15
N VAL A 34 -0.47 29.29 7.96
CA VAL A 34 -0.09 27.94 7.53
C VAL A 34 1.04 27.40 8.40
N GLU A 35 2.06 28.20 8.68
CA GLU A 35 3.17 27.80 9.56
C GLU A 35 2.70 27.56 11.01
N LEU A 36 1.66 28.27 11.44
CA LEU A 36 1.06 28.11 12.77
C LEU A 36 0.00 27.00 12.84
N ALA A 37 -0.25 26.24 11.77
CA ALA A 37 -1.35 25.28 11.72
C ALA A 37 -1.32 24.26 12.89
N SER A 38 -0.13 23.72 13.21
CA SER A 38 0.04 22.79 14.33
C SER A 38 -0.25 23.44 15.68
N GLU A 39 0.16 24.70 15.86
CA GLU A 39 -0.14 25.45 17.09
C GLU A 39 -1.65 25.75 17.20
N ILE A 40 -2.28 26.18 16.10
CA ILE A 40 -3.72 26.44 16.05
C ILE A 40 -4.50 25.17 16.39
N ALA A 41 -4.08 24.02 15.85
CA ALA A 41 -4.69 22.72 16.15
C ALA A 41 -4.54 22.38 17.65
N ALA A 42 -3.34 22.56 18.22
CA ALA A 42 -3.08 22.34 19.64
C ALA A 42 -3.93 23.23 20.55
N VAL A 43 -4.01 24.55 20.27
CA VAL A 43 -4.85 25.49 21.03
C VAL A 43 -6.31 25.05 21.01
N LYS A 44 -6.84 24.73 19.83
CA LYS A 44 -8.25 24.33 19.68
C LYS A 44 -8.55 23.03 20.41
N PHE A 45 -7.65 22.05 20.33
CA PHE A 45 -7.77 20.79 21.04
C PHE A 45 -7.78 21.00 22.55
N VAL A 46 -6.74 21.64 23.10
CA VAL A 46 -6.60 21.89 24.53
C VAL A 46 -7.76 22.72 25.09
N TYR A 47 -8.18 23.76 24.36
CA TYR A 47 -9.34 24.56 24.77
C TYR A 47 -10.61 23.72 24.82
N GLY A 48 -10.87 22.88 23.80
CA GLY A 48 -12.04 22.01 23.75
C GLY A 48 -12.09 21.02 24.91
N GLU A 49 -10.98 20.31 25.13
CA GLU A 49 -10.81 19.31 26.18
C GLU A 49 -10.96 19.93 27.58
N LEU A 50 -10.19 20.99 27.88
CA LEU A 50 -10.26 21.64 29.19
C LEU A 50 -11.61 22.32 29.45
N SER A 51 -12.30 22.79 28.41
CA SER A 51 -13.62 23.41 28.54
C SER A 51 -14.75 22.40 28.77
N ALA A 52 -14.60 21.16 28.29
CA ALA A 52 -15.55 20.08 28.54
C ALA A 52 -15.54 19.68 30.03
N GLY A 53 -14.40 19.82 30.70
CA GLY A 53 -14.24 19.51 32.12
C GLY A 53 -14.09 18.00 32.37
N GLY A 54 -14.38 17.56 33.60
CA GLY A 54 -14.23 16.15 33.99
C GLY A 54 -12.84 15.78 34.51
N TYR A 55 -11.98 16.77 34.73
CA TYR A 55 -10.66 16.58 35.33
C TYR A 55 -10.73 16.58 36.86
N TYR A 56 -9.76 15.90 37.48
CA TYR A 56 -9.60 15.91 38.92
C TYR A 56 -9.37 17.33 39.48
N ALA A 57 -9.87 17.55 40.69
CA ALA A 57 -9.80 18.80 41.42
C ALA A 57 -8.38 19.38 41.50
N GLU A 58 -7.39 18.52 41.73
CA GLU A 58 -5.98 18.86 41.88
C GLU A 58 -5.39 19.45 40.59
N TYR A 59 -5.82 18.95 39.42
CA TYR A 59 -5.37 19.47 38.14
C TYR A 59 -5.98 20.84 37.87
N MET A 60 -7.26 21.03 38.16
CA MET A 60 -7.90 22.34 38.04
C MET A 60 -7.25 23.36 38.97
N GLU A 61 -6.99 22.98 40.22
CA GLU A 61 -6.30 23.84 41.18
C GLU A 61 -4.89 24.20 40.73
N TYR A 62 -4.15 23.23 40.17
CA TYR A 62 -2.84 23.46 39.57
C TYR A 62 -2.90 24.45 38.40
N LEU A 63 -3.81 24.24 37.44
CA LEU A 63 -3.98 25.10 36.27
C LEU A 63 -4.42 26.52 36.64
N LEU A 64 -5.24 26.67 37.69
CA LEU A 64 -5.68 27.97 38.17
C LEU A 64 -4.53 28.86 38.70
N ARG A 65 -3.33 28.30 38.95
CA ARG A 65 -2.14 29.07 39.34
C ARG A 65 -1.59 29.92 38.20
N PHE A 66 -1.86 29.58 36.94
CA PHE A 66 -1.33 30.29 35.77
C PHE A 66 -2.24 31.43 35.32
N GLU A 67 -1.67 32.50 34.77
CA GLU A 67 -2.45 33.59 34.18
C GLU A 67 -3.19 33.13 32.92
N ASN A 68 -2.49 32.35 32.10
CA ASN A 68 -2.97 31.75 30.86
C ASN A 68 -2.75 30.22 30.88
N PRO A 69 -3.63 29.44 31.54
CA PRO A 69 -3.50 27.99 31.59
C PRO A 69 -3.63 27.33 30.21
N LEU A 70 -4.30 27.98 29.25
CA LEU A 70 -4.43 27.47 27.88
C LEU A 70 -3.07 27.40 27.18
N GLU A 71 -2.24 28.42 27.33
CA GLU A 71 -0.88 28.46 26.77
C GLU A 71 0.02 27.41 27.41
N VAL A 72 0.00 27.28 28.74
CA VAL A 72 0.81 26.29 29.47
C VAL A 72 0.50 24.86 29.00
N VAL A 73 -0.78 24.50 28.89
CA VAL A 73 -1.16 23.15 28.48
C VAL A 73 -0.96 22.95 26.98
N LYS A 74 -1.15 23.97 26.15
CA LYS A 74 -0.82 23.94 24.72
C LYS A 74 0.66 23.63 24.50
N ASP A 75 1.56 24.33 25.19
CA ASP A 75 3.00 24.14 25.03
C ASP A 75 3.43 22.74 25.46
N GLN A 76 2.90 22.25 26.60
CA GLN A 76 3.13 20.87 27.02
C GLN A 76 2.58 19.88 25.99
N TRP A 77 1.35 20.07 25.50
CA TRP A 77 0.74 19.20 24.50
C TRP A 77 1.58 19.12 23.22
N ILE A 78 2.06 20.26 22.71
CA ILE A 78 2.95 20.29 21.54
C ILE A 78 4.23 19.49 21.80
N SER A 79 4.82 19.60 23.00
CA SER A 79 5.98 18.80 23.37
C SER A 79 5.68 17.30 23.38
N GLU A 80 4.50 16.88 23.86
CA GLU A 80 4.09 15.47 23.86
C GLU A 80 3.83 14.93 22.44
N GLN A 81 3.41 15.79 21.51
CA GLN A 81 3.17 15.42 20.11
C GLN A 81 4.44 15.39 19.26
N ASN A 82 5.59 15.81 19.78
CA ASN A 82 6.86 15.81 19.07
C ASN A 82 7.47 14.40 19.02
N VAL A 83 6.80 13.50 18.32
CA VAL A 83 7.18 12.10 18.14
C VAL A 83 7.75 11.91 16.72
N ASP A 84 8.76 11.06 16.60
CA ASP A 84 9.30 10.63 15.31
C ASP A 84 8.36 9.59 14.69
N PHE A 85 7.75 9.93 13.55
CA PHE A 85 6.81 9.07 12.81
C PHE A 85 7.45 8.39 11.59
N SER A 86 8.78 8.33 11.53
CA SER A 86 9.51 7.79 10.36
C SER A 86 9.20 6.32 10.09
N GLU A 87 9.09 5.50 11.14
CA GLU A 87 8.75 4.07 11.03
C GLU A 87 7.29 3.87 10.64
N GLU A 88 6.36 4.66 11.18
CA GLU A 88 4.94 4.64 10.83
C GLU A 88 4.71 5.01 9.36
N LEU A 89 5.44 6.02 8.86
CA LEU A 89 5.40 6.39 7.46
C LEU A 89 5.98 5.26 6.59
N THR A 90 7.09 4.65 7.01
CA THR A 90 7.69 3.52 6.29
C THR A 90 6.72 2.34 6.21
N HIS A 91 6.04 2.02 7.30
CA HIS A 91 4.99 1.00 7.31
C HIS A 91 3.83 1.40 6.39
N ALA A 92 3.36 2.64 6.44
CA ALA A 92 2.26 3.10 5.59
C ALA A 92 2.59 2.94 4.10
N LEU A 93 3.81 3.33 3.70
CA LEU A 93 4.30 3.13 2.33
C LEU A 93 4.38 1.65 1.95
N TRP A 94 4.93 0.82 2.83
CA TRP A 94 4.98 -0.63 2.62
C TRP A 94 3.57 -1.21 2.44
N THR A 95 2.60 -0.79 3.24
CA THR A 95 1.21 -1.25 3.13
C THR A 95 0.55 -0.83 1.82
N LEU A 96 0.78 0.40 1.37
CA LEU A 96 0.25 0.85 0.07
C LEU A 96 0.82 0.02 -1.08
N TRP A 97 2.13 -0.24 -1.05
CA TRP A 97 2.82 -1.02 -2.07
C TRP A 97 2.46 -2.50 -2.05
N ASP A 98 2.44 -3.13 -0.87
CA ASP A 98 2.18 -4.56 -0.70
C ASP A 98 0.74 -4.93 -1.07
N LYS A 99 -0.22 -4.07 -0.70
CA LYS A 99 -1.63 -4.33 -1.00
C LYS A 99 -2.03 -3.93 -2.41
N GLY A 100 -1.48 -2.85 -2.95
CA GLY A 100 -1.85 -2.31 -4.27
C GLY A 100 -3.32 -1.85 -4.40
N GLU A 101 -4.15 -1.97 -3.35
CA GLU A 101 -5.59 -1.64 -3.38
C GLU A 101 -5.86 -0.20 -3.82
N SER A 102 -4.97 0.73 -3.46
CA SER A 102 -5.06 2.14 -3.84
C SER A 102 -4.96 2.38 -5.34
N GLU A 103 -4.34 1.48 -6.12
CA GLU A 103 -4.24 1.63 -7.57
C GLU A 103 -5.61 1.56 -8.27
N SER A 104 -6.61 0.95 -7.61
CA SER A 104 -8.00 0.91 -8.08
C SER A 104 -8.84 2.11 -7.63
N GLU A 105 -8.44 2.78 -6.55
CA GLU A 105 -9.19 3.89 -5.94
C GLU A 105 -8.76 5.26 -6.46
N TYR A 106 -7.50 5.39 -6.89
CA TYR A 106 -6.90 6.66 -7.30
C TYR A 106 -6.49 6.61 -8.77
N THR A 107 -6.60 7.75 -9.46
CA THR A 107 -6.16 7.87 -10.85
C THR A 107 -4.63 7.73 -10.94
N LEU A 108 -4.16 6.75 -11.71
CA LEU A 108 -2.74 6.55 -11.98
C LEU A 108 -2.25 7.49 -13.09
N ASP A 109 -0.97 7.86 -13.01
CA ASP A 109 -0.27 8.49 -14.12
C ASP A 109 -0.06 7.45 -15.23
N PRO A 110 -0.60 7.63 -16.44
CA PRO A 110 -0.44 6.67 -17.53
C PRO A 110 1.03 6.39 -17.91
N GLU A 111 1.96 7.30 -17.64
CA GLU A 111 3.39 7.09 -17.88
C GLU A 111 4.00 6.04 -16.94
N TYR A 112 3.43 5.89 -15.75
CA TYR A 112 3.94 5.02 -14.68
C TYR A 112 2.94 3.95 -14.23
N ALA A 113 1.76 3.90 -14.85
CA ALA A 113 0.77 2.88 -14.58
C ALA A 113 1.40 1.51 -14.83
N PRO A 114 1.20 0.54 -13.92
CA PRO A 114 1.69 -0.81 -14.16
C PRO A 114 1.09 -1.28 -15.48
N VAL A 115 1.96 -1.76 -16.36
CA VAL A 115 1.50 -2.40 -17.59
C VAL A 115 0.60 -3.55 -17.14
N SER A 116 -0.66 -3.55 -17.59
CA SER A 116 -1.59 -4.56 -17.11
C SER A 116 -0.99 -5.94 -17.38
N ALA A 117 -1.16 -6.90 -16.47
CA ALA A 117 -0.70 -8.28 -16.69
C ALA A 117 -1.31 -8.89 -17.98
N GLU A 118 -2.40 -8.31 -18.48
CA GLU A 118 -3.03 -8.64 -19.75
C GLU A 118 -2.26 -8.11 -20.98
N GLU A 119 -1.47 -7.04 -20.85
CA GLU A 119 -0.76 -6.37 -21.95
C GLU A 119 0.68 -6.87 -22.18
N VAL A 120 1.28 -7.61 -21.25
CA VAL A 120 2.61 -8.23 -21.42
C VAL A 120 2.52 -9.73 -21.16
N ARG A 121 1.78 -10.42 -22.03
CA ARG A 121 1.88 -11.87 -22.18
C ARG A 121 3.19 -12.17 -22.88
N ILE A 122 4.20 -12.52 -22.09
CA ILE A 122 5.47 -13.02 -22.60
C ILE A 122 5.42 -14.54 -22.53
N THR A 123 5.78 -15.17 -23.65
CA THR A 123 5.91 -16.62 -23.72
C THR A 123 7.18 -17.10 -23.01
N VAL A 124 7.21 -18.36 -22.59
CA VAL A 124 8.43 -18.98 -22.05
C VAL A 124 9.61 -18.83 -23.03
N ARG A 125 9.34 -18.91 -24.35
CA ARG A 125 10.35 -18.65 -25.39
C ARG A 125 10.98 -17.27 -25.25
N GLU A 126 10.17 -16.23 -25.32
CA GLU A 126 10.63 -14.83 -25.27
C GLU A 126 11.34 -14.55 -23.95
N PHE A 127 10.86 -15.13 -22.85
CA PHE A 127 11.48 -15.00 -21.54
C PHE A 127 12.87 -15.64 -21.48
N ILE A 128 13.06 -16.82 -22.07
CA ILE A 128 14.38 -17.47 -22.14
C ILE A 128 15.31 -16.69 -23.07
N GLU A 129 14.82 -16.21 -24.22
CA GLU A 129 15.62 -15.42 -25.17
C GLU A 129 16.11 -14.10 -24.57
N ALA A 130 15.31 -13.47 -23.71
CA ALA A 130 15.70 -12.28 -22.94
C ALA A 130 16.77 -12.58 -21.85
N HIS A 131 16.95 -13.85 -21.47
CA HIS A 131 17.84 -14.27 -20.38
C HIS A 131 18.76 -15.46 -20.78
N PRO A 132 19.61 -15.32 -21.81
CA PRO A 132 20.28 -16.42 -22.51
C PRO A 132 21.29 -17.24 -21.67
N ASN A 133 21.64 -16.77 -20.46
CA ASN A 133 22.61 -17.39 -19.55
C ASN A 133 22.01 -17.68 -18.16
N ALA A 134 20.69 -17.60 -18.00
CA ALA A 134 20.04 -17.86 -16.72
C ALA A 134 19.63 -19.32 -16.57
N SER A 135 19.51 -19.76 -15.32
CA SER A 135 18.79 -20.98 -14.98
C SER A 135 17.35 -20.65 -14.62
N PHE A 136 16.43 -21.58 -14.89
CA PHE A 136 15.00 -21.42 -14.64
C PHE A 136 14.48 -22.62 -13.84
N ASP A 137 13.83 -22.35 -12.72
CA ASP A 137 13.08 -23.31 -11.91
C ASP A 137 11.60 -23.04 -12.15
N MET A 138 10.98 -23.86 -12.99
CA MET A 138 9.65 -23.62 -13.53
C MET A 138 8.61 -24.53 -12.91
N MET A 139 7.50 -23.96 -12.46
CA MET A 139 6.26 -24.66 -12.18
C MET A 139 5.33 -24.48 -13.37
N THR A 140 5.08 -25.58 -14.08
CA THR A 140 4.26 -25.66 -15.29
C THR A 140 3.00 -26.47 -15.00
N PRO A 141 1.95 -26.46 -15.85
CA PRO A 141 0.78 -27.32 -15.67
C PRO A 141 1.13 -28.82 -15.66
N GLY A 142 2.21 -29.22 -16.34
CA GLY A 142 2.74 -30.58 -16.38
C GLY A 142 3.64 -30.96 -15.20
N GLY A 143 3.87 -30.05 -14.24
CA GLY A 143 4.78 -30.22 -13.11
C GLY A 143 6.02 -29.33 -13.20
N TYR A 144 7.12 -29.77 -12.59
CA TYR A 144 8.35 -29.00 -12.48
C TYR A 144 9.31 -29.26 -13.64
N VAL A 145 9.86 -28.18 -14.19
CA VAL A 145 10.93 -28.22 -15.18
C VAL A 145 12.08 -27.36 -14.68
N TYR A 146 13.29 -27.91 -14.66
CA TYR A 146 14.50 -27.15 -14.37
C TYR A 146 15.34 -27.01 -15.63
N LEU A 147 15.63 -25.77 -16.01
CA LEU A 147 16.46 -25.43 -17.15
C LEU A 147 17.78 -24.82 -16.69
N THR A 148 18.89 -25.38 -17.14
CA THR A 148 20.19 -24.70 -17.12
C THR A 148 20.32 -23.87 -18.40
N PRO A 149 21.31 -22.96 -18.51
CA PRO A 149 21.56 -22.24 -19.76
C PRO A 149 21.69 -23.17 -20.96
N GLU A 150 22.35 -24.31 -20.79
CA GLU A 150 22.53 -25.28 -21.86
C GLU A 150 21.21 -25.95 -22.27
N THR A 151 20.41 -26.42 -21.30
CA THR A 151 19.14 -27.09 -21.63
C THR A 151 18.08 -26.10 -22.13
N ALA A 152 18.14 -24.83 -21.71
CA ALA A 152 17.33 -23.77 -22.27
C ALA A 152 17.64 -23.52 -23.76
N GLN A 153 18.92 -23.53 -24.14
CA GLN A 153 19.31 -23.42 -25.56
C GLN A 153 18.89 -24.65 -26.38
N LEU A 154 18.98 -25.85 -25.80
CA LEU A 154 18.46 -27.07 -26.45
C LEU A 154 16.95 -26.95 -26.67
N LEU A 155 16.20 -26.48 -25.67
CA LEU A 155 14.77 -26.22 -25.76
C LEU A 155 14.46 -25.24 -26.89
N LEU A 156 15.13 -24.09 -26.94
CA LEU A 156 14.96 -23.09 -28.01
C LEU A 156 15.26 -23.64 -29.41
N SER A 157 16.19 -24.61 -29.52
CA SER A 157 16.49 -25.33 -30.77
C SER A 157 15.46 -26.40 -31.17
N GLY A 158 14.40 -26.59 -30.38
CA GLY A 158 13.32 -27.53 -30.64
C GLY A 158 13.46 -28.90 -29.96
N GLN A 159 14.43 -29.07 -29.05
CA GLN A 159 14.63 -30.34 -28.35
C GLN A 159 13.79 -30.44 -27.07
N SER A 160 13.38 -31.65 -26.73
CA SER A 160 12.68 -31.91 -25.47
C SER A 160 13.60 -31.79 -24.25
N VAL A 161 13.03 -31.40 -23.11
CA VAL A 161 13.70 -31.33 -21.81
C VAL A 161 13.04 -32.29 -20.81
N LYS A 162 13.63 -32.48 -19.63
CA LYS A 162 13.03 -33.31 -18.58
C LYS A 162 12.16 -32.47 -17.64
N GLY A 163 10.91 -32.91 -17.46
CA GLY A 163 9.98 -32.39 -16.46
C GLY A 163 9.51 -33.50 -15.52
N ASN A 164 9.07 -33.17 -14.30
CA ASN A 164 8.63 -34.16 -13.32
C ASN A 164 7.51 -33.62 -12.40
N PRO A 165 6.61 -34.47 -11.88
CA PRO A 165 5.48 -34.03 -11.04
C PRO A 165 5.85 -33.74 -9.56
N GLY A 166 7.14 -33.54 -9.25
CA GLY A 166 7.65 -33.32 -7.89
C GLY A 166 8.52 -34.46 -7.35
N SER A 167 8.68 -35.55 -8.11
CA SER A 167 9.67 -36.60 -7.87
C SER A 167 10.39 -36.95 -9.18
N ALA A 168 11.71 -36.88 -9.16
CA ALA A 168 12.56 -37.11 -10.34
C ALA A 168 12.45 -38.54 -10.90
N GLU A 169 11.95 -39.50 -10.11
CA GLU A 169 11.72 -40.88 -10.56
C GLU A 169 10.61 -41.00 -11.62
N PHE A 170 9.71 -40.00 -11.69
CA PHE A 170 8.63 -39.92 -12.66
C PHE A 170 8.90 -38.87 -13.76
N ALA A 171 10.18 -38.58 -14.02
CA ALA A 171 10.54 -37.61 -15.05
C ALA A 171 10.09 -38.07 -16.44
N ARG A 172 9.45 -37.15 -17.18
CA ARG A 172 9.04 -37.31 -18.58
C ARG A 172 9.80 -36.35 -19.48
N ASP A 173 9.86 -36.68 -20.76
CA ASP A 173 10.23 -35.71 -21.77
C ASP A 173 9.09 -34.71 -21.99
N VAL A 174 9.43 -33.43 -21.98
CA VAL A 174 8.56 -32.29 -22.25
C VAL A 174 9.01 -31.70 -23.59
N PRO A 175 8.20 -31.80 -24.66
CA PRO A 175 8.50 -31.22 -25.96
C PRO A 175 8.72 -29.70 -25.88
N ALA A 176 9.57 -29.19 -26.77
CA ALA A 176 9.85 -27.75 -26.83
C ALA A 176 8.59 -26.92 -27.08
N GLU A 177 7.73 -27.34 -28.01
CA GLU A 177 6.45 -26.68 -28.30
C GLU A 177 5.49 -26.66 -27.09
N GLU A 178 5.47 -27.73 -26.29
CA GLU A 178 4.61 -27.81 -25.10
C GLU A 178 4.99 -26.76 -24.05
N LEU A 179 6.28 -26.45 -23.94
CA LEU A 179 6.81 -25.56 -22.91
C LEU A 179 7.00 -24.12 -23.39
N LEU A 180 7.50 -23.92 -24.60
CA LEU A 180 7.89 -22.61 -25.13
C LEU A 180 6.69 -21.69 -25.42
N ASP A 181 5.53 -22.28 -25.74
CA ASP A 181 4.31 -21.53 -26.06
C ASP A 181 3.45 -21.21 -24.82
N GLN A 182 3.88 -21.66 -23.63
CA GLN A 182 3.23 -21.29 -22.37
C GLN A 182 3.47 -19.81 -22.05
N GLU A 183 2.50 -19.18 -21.38
CA GLU A 183 2.61 -17.81 -20.90
C GLU A 183 3.24 -17.78 -19.51
N ILE A 184 4.10 -16.78 -19.26
CA ILE A 184 4.65 -16.52 -17.93
C ILE A 184 3.57 -15.83 -17.08
N CYS A 185 3.13 -16.50 -16.01
CA CYS A 185 2.22 -15.90 -15.02
C CYS A 185 2.99 -15.06 -14.01
N THR A 186 4.09 -15.59 -13.48
CA THR A 186 4.98 -14.88 -12.55
C THR A 186 6.43 -15.29 -12.79
N ALA A 187 7.37 -14.37 -12.55
CA ALA A 187 8.79 -14.64 -12.63
C ALA A 187 9.58 -13.79 -11.61
N ASP A 188 10.27 -14.47 -10.68
CA ASP A 188 11.09 -13.83 -9.66
C ASP A 188 12.52 -14.34 -9.67
N PHE A 189 13.50 -13.44 -9.72
CA PHE A 189 14.90 -13.83 -9.67
C PHE A 189 15.36 -14.01 -8.22
N SER A 190 15.78 -15.23 -7.86
CA SER A 190 16.32 -15.50 -6.52
C SER A 190 17.31 -16.66 -6.50
N LYS A 191 18.32 -16.58 -5.63
CA LYS A 191 19.33 -17.64 -5.46
C LYS A 191 20.02 -18.10 -6.77
N GLY A 192 20.17 -17.19 -7.74
CA GLY A 192 20.87 -17.45 -9.00
C GLY A 192 20.03 -18.12 -10.10
N ALA A 193 18.72 -18.25 -9.92
CA ALA A 193 17.79 -18.74 -10.93
C ALA A 193 16.49 -17.92 -10.95
N TRP A 194 15.82 -17.90 -12.09
CA TRP A 194 14.44 -17.41 -12.18
C TRP A 194 13.49 -18.49 -11.67
N ARG A 195 12.62 -18.13 -10.71
CA ARG A 195 11.48 -18.96 -10.33
C ARG A 195 10.29 -18.52 -11.16
N VAL A 196 9.78 -19.42 -11.97
CA VAL A 196 8.78 -19.11 -12.98
C VAL A 196 7.53 -19.94 -12.72
N LEU A 197 6.36 -19.29 -12.73
CA LEU A 197 5.09 -19.96 -12.92
C LEU A 197 4.65 -19.70 -14.35
N SER A 198 4.35 -20.76 -15.09
CA SER A 198 3.78 -20.68 -16.42
C SER A 198 2.48 -21.46 -16.52
N ASP A 199 1.62 -21.07 -17.46
CA ASP A 199 0.37 -21.76 -17.75
C ASP A 199 0.14 -21.84 -19.27
N HIS A 200 -0.80 -22.69 -19.69
CA HIS A 200 -1.20 -22.78 -21.08
C HIS A 200 -1.73 -21.42 -21.57
N ASN A 201 -1.30 -21.02 -22.76
CA ASN A 201 -1.92 -19.88 -23.43
C ASN A 201 -3.42 -20.21 -23.65
N PRO A 202 -4.36 -19.42 -23.11
CA PRO A 202 -5.77 -19.66 -23.38
C PRO A 202 -6.01 -19.49 -24.87
N GLU A 203 -6.41 -20.58 -25.56
CA GLU A 203 -6.90 -20.47 -26.93
C GLU A 203 -7.95 -19.35 -27.00
N PRO A 204 -7.93 -18.47 -28.02
CA PRO A 204 -8.91 -17.39 -28.11
C PRO A 204 -10.31 -18.00 -28.04
N GLN A 205 -11.08 -17.60 -27.03
CA GLN A 205 -12.46 -18.01 -26.86
C GLN A 205 -13.19 -17.72 -28.16
N GLN A 206 -13.55 -18.77 -28.92
CA GLN A 206 -14.45 -18.60 -30.05
C GLN A 206 -15.72 -17.97 -29.50
N GLU A 207 -15.99 -16.72 -29.90
CA GLU A 207 -17.22 -16.02 -29.56
C GLU A 207 -18.40 -16.95 -29.86
N GLN A 208 -19.08 -17.42 -28.83
CA GLN A 208 -20.32 -18.15 -29.00
C GLN A 208 -21.34 -17.17 -29.59
N GLY A 209 -21.61 -17.33 -30.89
CA GLY A 209 -22.59 -16.52 -31.60
C GLY A 209 -23.97 -16.59 -30.93
N PRO A 210 -24.79 -15.53 -31.06
CA PRO A 210 -26.00 -15.37 -30.27
C PRO A 210 -27.01 -16.50 -30.58
N PHE A 211 -27.49 -17.15 -29.52
CA PHE A 211 -28.56 -18.14 -29.58
C PHE A 211 -29.85 -17.49 -30.11
N GLU A 212 -30.28 -17.87 -31.32
CA GLU A 212 -31.62 -17.54 -31.82
C GLU A 212 -32.68 -18.32 -31.02
N GLN A 213 -33.41 -17.62 -30.14
CA GLN A 213 -34.60 -18.15 -29.49
C GLN A 213 -35.78 -18.17 -30.47
N GLY A 214 -35.96 -19.28 -31.17
CA GLY A 214 -37.21 -19.60 -31.85
C GLY A 214 -38.21 -20.21 -30.87
N VAL A 215 -39.25 -19.47 -30.49
CA VAL A 215 -40.47 -20.06 -29.91
C VAL A 215 -41.69 -19.50 -30.63
N THR A 216 -42.25 -20.31 -31.53
CA THR A 216 -43.56 -20.06 -32.16
C THR A 216 -44.64 -20.54 -31.20
N LEU A 217 -45.47 -19.63 -30.71
CA LEU A 217 -46.68 -19.95 -29.94
C LEU A 217 -47.78 -20.42 -30.90
N CYS A 218 -48.28 -21.63 -30.68
CA CYS A 218 -49.58 -22.11 -31.18
C CYS A 218 -50.66 -21.85 -30.13
#